data_AF-A0A1J0WF27-F1
#
_entry.id   AF-A0A1J0WF27-F1
#
_cell.length_a   1.000
_cell.length_b   1.000
_cell.length_c   1.000
_cell.angle_alpha   90.00
_cell.angle_beta   90.00
_cell.angle_gamma   90.00
#
_symmetry.space_group_name_H-M   'P 1'
#
loop_
_entity.id
_entity.type
_entity.pdbx_description
1 polymer ?
#
loop_
_entity_poly.entity_id
_entity_poly.type
_entity_poly.pdbx_seq_one_letter_code
_entity_poly.pdbx_strand_id
1 'polypeptide(L)'
;MGLALGIGLAGCGGTPPFGGDAVDEGGADGASGSVYLDEQGQFLTLNNIAYDAATDTLTLNNIPFDDPQNAYQRIPTEQFSNGFDAYQSAPAPGSNEVQYFAVFRRSDSGASQVAAVGTPAYIQFGYGGAGAQRLGGAPNLPATGIYSYSGEYAGVRTNLNAGPSGENVITYVTGEVELAVDFDDFDDTGTVGGFVTNRALYNDAGQPIGALDGFISLQDSTIDFTNATIGTGDASEVVGGQVIRSGNWEGVLAGPNGSEIAGILFVEGSPGNNNNGIRETGGFIAEQ
;
A
#
# COMPACT_ATOMS: atom_id res chain seq x y z
N MET A 1 -75.95 -15.51 17.85
CA MET A 1 -74.87 -15.77 18.83
C MET A 1 -73.70 -16.39 18.08
N GLY A 2 -72.47 -15.90 18.31
CA GLY A 2 -71.23 -16.39 17.67
C GLY A 2 -70.71 -15.42 16.60
N LEU A 3 -70.12 -14.27 16.96
CA LEU A 3 -68.71 -14.04 17.36
C LEU A 3 -67.76 -13.94 16.15
N ALA A 4 -67.34 -12.71 15.86
CA ALA A 4 -66.25 -12.40 14.95
C ALA A 4 -64.90 -12.79 15.59
N LEU A 5 -63.96 -13.29 14.78
CA LEU A 5 -62.55 -13.32 15.13
C LEU A 5 -61.73 -12.97 13.88
N GLY A 6 -61.27 -11.71 13.82
CA GLY A 6 -60.21 -11.31 12.92
C GLY A 6 -58.88 -11.84 13.47
N ILE A 7 -58.14 -12.57 12.65
CA ILE A 7 -56.77 -12.96 12.96
C ILE A 7 -55.88 -11.84 12.43
N GLY A 8 -55.33 -11.05 13.36
CA GLY A 8 -54.28 -10.09 13.08
C GLY A 8 -53.01 -10.81 12.63
N LEU A 9 -52.39 -10.31 11.57
CA LEU A 9 -50.98 -10.55 11.30
C LEU A 9 -50.18 -9.85 12.40
N ALA A 10 -49.72 -10.62 13.38
CA ALA A 10 -48.71 -10.16 14.32
C ALA A 10 -47.36 -10.10 13.59
N GLY A 11 -46.76 -8.92 13.57
CA GLY A 11 -45.40 -8.73 13.10
C GLY A 11 -44.42 -9.50 13.99
N CYS A 12 -43.62 -10.37 13.37
CA CYS A 12 -42.36 -10.81 13.96
C CYS A 12 -41.27 -9.87 13.42
N GLY A 13 -40.99 -8.81 14.19
CA GLY A 13 -39.72 -8.11 14.09
C GLY A 13 -38.63 -9.06 14.58
N GLY A 14 -38.00 -9.76 13.64
CA GLY A 14 -36.78 -10.52 13.86
C GLY A 14 -35.65 -9.79 13.17
N THR A 15 -34.64 -9.37 13.93
CA THR A 15 -33.31 -9.05 13.42
C THR A 15 -32.87 -10.19 12.48
N PRO A 16 -32.29 -9.90 11.30
CA PRO A 16 -31.77 -10.95 10.44
C PRO A 16 -30.85 -11.90 11.24
N PRO A 17 -30.93 -13.22 11.03
CA PRO A 17 -30.06 -14.20 11.69
C PRO A 17 -28.60 -14.12 11.21
N PHE A 18 -28.32 -13.23 10.27
CA PHE A 18 -26.99 -12.72 10.00
C PHE A 18 -26.91 -11.36 10.70
N GLY A 19 -26.26 -11.31 11.87
CA GLY A 19 -25.87 -10.04 12.47
C GLY A 19 -25.23 -9.18 11.38
N GLY A 20 -25.70 -7.96 11.14
CA GLY A 20 -25.72 -6.92 12.16
C GLY A 20 -24.31 -6.36 12.19
N ASP A 21 -24.02 -5.52 11.21
CA ASP A 21 -22.81 -4.73 10.97
C ASP A 21 -21.66 -4.99 11.93
N ALA A 22 -20.78 -5.91 11.57
CA ALA A 22 -19.42 -5.93 12.08
C ALA A 22 -18.59 -4.99 11.20
N VAL A 23 -18.68 -3.71 11.56
CA VAL A 23 -17.60 -2.70 11.54
C VAL A 23 -16.63 -2.70 10.35
N ASP A 24 -17.04 -1.99 9.29
CA ASP A 24 -16.11 -1.28 8.41
C ASP A 24 -15.59 -0.06 9.20
N GLU A 25 -14.59 -0.24 10.08
CA GLU A 25 -14.08 0.85 10.92
C GLU A 25 -13.35 1.95 10.12
N GLY A 26 -13.20 1.80 8.80
CA GLY A 26 -12.51 2.79 7.95
C GLY A 26 -13.33 3.36 6.79
N GLY A 27 -14.30 2.62 6.24
CA GLY A 27 -14.83 2.94 4.91
C GLY A 27 -13.75 2.79 3.83
N ALA A 28 -14.16 2.63 2.57
CA ALA A 28 -13.26 2.96 1.47
C ALA A 28 -12.96 4.47 1.52
N ASP A 29 -11.69 4.87 1.48
CA ASP A 29 -11.32 6.28 1.33
C ASP A 29 -11.41 6.69 -0.15
N GLY A 30 -12.53 7.32 -0.51
CA GLY A 30 -12.74 7.89 -1.84
C GLY A 30 -12.27 9.33 -2.00
N ALA A 31 -11.49 9.88 -1.05
CA ALA A 31 -11.00 11.25 -1.17
C ALA A 31 -10.04 11.39 -2.35
N SER A 32 -10.16 12.48 -3.12
CA SER A 32 -9.31 12.74 -4.29
C SER A 32 -7.82 12.94 -3.99
N GLY A 33 -7.44 13.00 -2.71
CA GLY A 33 -6.06 13.03 -2.26
C GLY A 33 -5.50 11.66 -1.88
N SER A 34 -6.20 10.58 -2.20
CA SER A 34 -5.85 9.22 -1.84
C SER A 34 -5.81 8.34 -3.09
N VAL A 35 -4.76 7.54 -3.23
CA VAL A 35 -4.64 6.52 -4.30
C VAL A 35 -4.32 5.17 -3.68
N TYR A 36 -4.83 4.11 -4.31
CA TYR A 36 -4.73 2.74 -3.85
C TYR A 36 -4.52 1.81 -5.05
N LEU A 37 -3.84 0.68 -4.83
CA LEU A 37 -3.62 -0.31 -5.89
C LEU A 37 -4.83 -1.22 -6.16
N ASP A 38 -5.99 -0.94 -5.57
CA ASP A 38 -7.17 -1.81 -5.62
C ASP A 38 -7.84 -1.91 -6.99
N GLU A 39 -7.56 -0.96 -7.87
CA GLU A 39 -7.91 -1.03 -9.29
C GLU A 39 -6.90 -1.83 -10.15
N GLN A 40 -5.70 -2.09 -9.62
CA GLN A 40 -4.59 -2.68 -10.38
C GLN A 40 -4.48 -4.19 -10.26
N GLY A 41 -5.24 -4.82 -9.37
CA GLY A 41 -5.30 -6.27 -9.28
C GLY A 41 -6.36 -6.78 -8.33
N GLN A 42 -7.01 -7.89 -8.69
CA GLN A 42 -8.10 -8.50 -7.91
C GLN A 42 -7.74 -8.79 -6.43
N PHE A 43 -6.46 -8.99 -6.14
CA PHE A 43 -5.96 -9.31 -4.80
C PHE A 43 -5.18 -8.15 -4.16
N LEU A 44 -5.15 -6.99 -4.79
CA LEU A 44 -4.73 -5.75 -4.17
C LEU A 44 -6.02 -5.10 -3.69
N THR A 45 -6.22 -4.97 -2.37
CA THR A 45 -7.55 -4.59 -1.85
C THR A 45 -7.51 -3.49 -0.80
N LEU A 46 -6.32 -3.12 -0.30
CA LEU A 46 -6.17 -1.99 0.61
C LEU A 46 -6.82 -0.72 0.04
N ASN A 47 -7.71 -0.08 0.78
CA ASN A 47 -8.42 1.11 0.32
C ASN A 47 -8.60 2.21 1.39
N ASN A 48 -7.94 2.08 2.54
CA ASN A 48 -7.90 3.10 3.59
C ASN A 48 -6.66 2.90 4.46
N ILE A 49 -6.02 4.00 4.86
CA ILE A 49 -4.95 3.99 5.84
C ILE A 49 -5.33 4.97 6.96
N ALA A 50 -5.34 4.49 8.18
CA ALA A 50 -5.43 5.33 9.37
C ALA A 50 -4.25 5.02 10.31
N TYR A 51 -3.80 6.04 11.05
CA TYR A 51 -2.69 5.89 11.98
C TYR A 51 -2.92 6.74 13.23
N ASP A 52 -2.88 6.09 14.38
CA ASP A 52 -2.93 6.71 15.70
C ASP A 52 -1.51 6.82 16.28
N ALA A 53 -0.99 8.05 16.30
CA ALA A 53 0.34 8.34 16.84
C ALA A 53 0.42 8.22 18.36
N ALA A 54 -0.69 8.24 19.09
CA ALA A 54 -0.70 8.09 20.55
C ALA A 54 -0.48 6.63 20.97
N THR A 55 -0.94 5.69 20.16
CA THR A 55 -0.84 4.24 20.44
C THR A 55 0.10 3.50 19.50
N ASP A 56 0.72 4.18 18.53
CA ASP A 56 1.57 3.58 17.49
C ASP A 56 0.84 2.44 16.78
N THR A 57 -0.39 2.73 16.35
CA THR A 57 -1.30 1.74 15.75
C THR A 57 -1.64 2.16 14.33
N LEU A 58 -1.28 1.30 13.39
CA LEU A 58 -1.67 1.40 11.99
C LEU A 58 -2.97 0.64 11.77
N THR A 59 -3.88 1.19 10.98
CA THR A 59 -5.13 0.55 10.60
C THR A 59 -5.26 0.54 9.08
N LEU A 60 -5.45 -0.64 8.50
CA LEU A 60 -5.51 -0.88 7.06
C LEU A 60 -6.83 -1.54 6.68
N ASN A 61 -7.65 -0.88 5.85
CA ASN A 61 -8.99 -1.40 5.55
C ASN A 61 -9.07 -2.27 4.29
N ASN A 62 -10.15 -3.06 4.20
CA ASN A 62 -10.54 -3.88 3.05
C ASN A 62 -9.54 -5.00 2.72
N ILE A 63 -8.89 -5.55 3.74
CA ILE A 63 -8.02 -6.72 3.62
C ILE A 63 -8.78 -7.97 4.08
N PRO A 64 -9.05 -8.95 3.20
CA PRO A 64 -9.83 -10.13 3.58
C PRO A 64 -9.14 -11.03 4.60
N PHE A 65 -9.91 -11.53 5.54
CA PHE A 65 -9.45 -12.41 6.63
C PHE A 65 -8.37 -11.78 7.51
N ASP A 66 -8.24 -10.45 7.50
CA ASP A 66 -7.40 -9.73 8.47
C ASP A 66 -8.04 -9.77 9.87
N ASP A 67 -7.31 -9.26 10.87
CA ASP A 67 -7.85 -9.16 12.22
C ASP A 67 -9.12 -8.27 12.25
N PRO A 68 -10.07 -8.53 13.16
CA PRO A 68 -11.37 -7.84 13.12
C PRO A 68 -11.31 -6.36 13.52
N GLN A 69 -10.15 -5.86 13.93
CA GLN A 69 -9.89 -4.45 14.24
C GLN A 69 -9.07 -3.77 13.14
N ASN A 70 -8.66 -4.51 12.10
CA ASN A 70 -7.74 -4.08 11.06
C ASN A 70 -6.43 -3.47 11.64
N ALA A 71 -5.99 -3.92 12.82
CA ALA A 71 -5.03 -3.20 13.65
C ALA A 71 -3.63 -3.84 13.63
N TYR A 72 -2.68 -3.07 13.14
CA TYR A 72 -1.29 -3.47 12.97
C TYR A 72 -0.44 -2.78 14.02
N GLN A 73 0.40 -3.57 14.71
CA GLN A 73 1.35 -3.07 15.70
C GLN A 73 2.75 -3.05 15.13
N ARG A 74 3.51 -2.00 15.50
CA ARG A 74 4.90 -1.89 15.12
C ARG A 74 5.71 -3.06 15.65
N ILE A 75 6.59 -3.61 14.81
CA ILE A 75 7.50 -4.68 15.19
C ILE A 75 8.63 -4.04 16.01
N PRO A 76 8.75 -4.30 17.33
CA PRO A 76 9.67 -3.54 18.19
C PRO A 76 11.15 -3.87 17.95
N THR A 77 11.43 -4.95 17.22
CA THR A 77 12.80 -5.39 16.93
C THR A 77 13.31 -4.87 15.60
N GLU A 78 12.48 -4.27 14.75
CA GLU A 78 12.86 -3.85 13.41
C GLU A 78 14.09 -2.91 13.42
N GLN A 79 14.88 -2.97 12.35
CA GLN A 79 16.13 -2.23 12.19
C GLN A 79 16.17 -1.47 10.85
N PHE A 80 15.02 -0.99 10.39
CA PHE A 80 14.97 -0.13 9.22
C PHE A 80 15.83 1.12 9.49
N SER A 81 16.63 1.49 8.50
CA SER A 81 17.54 2.62 8.59
C SER A 81 17.02 3.85 7.86
N ASN A 82 15.76 3.84 7.44
CA ASN A 82 15.06 4.94 6.77
C ASN A 82 13.85 5.39 7.60
N GLY A 83 13.14 6.43 7.17
CA GLY A 83 11.97 6.94 7.90
C GLY A 83 10.72 6.03 7.94
N PHE A 84 10.82 4.76 7.52
CA PHE A 84 9.70 3.81 7.55
C PHE A 84 9.78 2.87 8.74
N ASP A 85 8.63 2.36 9.14
CA ASP A 85 8.49 1.37 10.20
C ASP A 85 7.78 0.10 9.69
N ALA A 86 8.15 -1.05 10.25
CA ALA A 86 7.51 -2.33 9.98
C ALA A 86 6.41 -2.64 11.00
N TYR A 87 5.27 -3.14 10.53
CA TYR A 87 4.12 -3.50 11.35
C TYR A 87 3.62 -4.91 11.01
N GLN A 88 2.89 -5.53 11.92
CA GLN A 88 2.21 -6.79 11.68
C GLN A 88 0.85 -6.83 12.37
N SER A 89 -0.11 -7.53 11.76
CA SER A 89 -1.35 -7.89 12.44
C SER A 89 -1.09 -9.01 13.45
N ALA A 90 -1.99 -9.15 14.43
CA ALA A 90 -1.88 -10.13 15.51
C ALA A 90 -3.11 -11.05 15.58
N PRO A 91 -3.27 -11.98 14.61
CA PRO A 91 -4.34 -12.97 14.63
C PRO A 91 -4.51 -13.66 15.98
N ALA A 92 -5.74 -13.73 16.47
CA ALA A 92 -6.03 -14.38 17.74
C ALA A 92 -5.77 -15.89 17.64
N PRO A 93 -5.11 -16.52 18.65
CA PRO A 93 -4.88 -17.96 18.62
C PRO A 93 -6.18 -18.76 18.44
N GLY A 94 -6.24 -19.56 17.36
CA GLY A 94 -7.41 -20.39 17.03
C GLY A 94 -8.53 -19.67 16.27
N SER A 95 -8.33 -18.42 15.84
CA SER A 95 -9.20 -17.76 14.86
C SER A 95 -8.93 -18.28 13.44
N ASN A 96 -9.75 -17.84 12.49
CA ASN A 96 -9.52 -18.05 11.05
C ASN A 96 -8.84 -16.83 10.40
N GLU A 97 -8.27 -15.94 11.20
CA GLU A 97 -7.58 -14.74 10.73
C GLU A 97 -6.21 -15.11 10.16
N VAL A 98 -5.80 -14.35 9.15
CA VAL A 98 -4.53 -14.49 8.45
C VAL A 98 -3.57 -13.42 8.95
N GLN A 99 -2.31 -13.79 9.14
CA GLN A 99 -1.28 -12.83 9.50
C GLN A 99 -0.88 -12.00 8.28
N TYR A 100 -0.87 -10.68 8.46
CA TYR A 100 -0.41 -9.71 7.48
C TYR A 100 0.76 -8.91 8.05
N PHE A 101 1.60 -8.43 7.13
CA PHE A 101 2.79 -7.65 7.42
C PHE A 101 2.73 -6.39 6.58
N ALA A 102 3.08 -5.26 7.19
CA ALA A 102 2.96 -3.95 6.59
C ALA A 102 4.20 -3.10 6.81
N VAL A 103 4.39 -2.13 5.93
CA VAL A 103 5.28 -0.99 6.15
C VAL A 103 4.44 0.27 6.15
N PHE A 104 4.81 1.25 6.96
CA PHE A 104 4.12 2.54 7.00
C PHE A 104 5.10 3.67 7.26
N ARG A 105 4.75 4.84 6.71
CA ARG A 105 5.37 6.11 7.05
C ARG A 105 4.37 7.24 6.92
N ARG A 106 4.41 8.18 7.87
CA ARG A 106 3.89 9.54 7.70
C ARG A 106 5.07 10.48 7.45
N SER A 107 4.93 11.41 6.51
CA SER A 107 6.02 12.34 6.18
C SER A 107 6.39 13.23 7.37
N ASP A 108 7.63 13.71 7.39
CA ASP A 108 8.13 14.58 8.47
C ASP A 108 7.37 15.91 8.51
N SER A 109 6.91 16.38 7.34
CA SER A 109 6.03 17.54 7.20
C SER A 109 4.61 17.29 7.71
N GLY A 110 4.21 16.02 7.82
CA GLY A 110 2.85 15.57 8.12
C GLY A 110 1.86 15.76 6.96
N ALA A 111 2.34 16.13 5.76
CA ALA A 111 1.48 16.42 4.61
C ALA A 111 1.01 15.16 3.86
N SER A 112 1.68 14.02 4.04
CA SER A 112 1.29 12.76 3.41
C SER A 112 1.63 11.54 4.27
N GLN A 113 1.07 10.41 3.88
CA GLN A 113 1.43 9.10 4.43
C GLN A 113 1.29 8.00 3.38
N VAL A 114 2.01 6.91 3.60
CA VAL A 114 1.98 5.72 2.75
C VAL A 114 1.97 4.46 3.58
N ALA A 115 1.31 3.42 3.07
CA ALA A 115 1.40 2.07 3.62
C ALA A 115 1.41 1.04 2.51
N ALA A 116 2.03 -0.11 2.77
CA ALA A 116 1.93 -1.28 1.92
C ALA A 116 1.85 -2.55 2.77
N VAL A 117 1.16 -3.58 2.27
CA VAL A 117 0.80 -4.77 3.04
C VAL A 117 0.79 -6.04 2.19
N GLY A 118 1.16 -7.16 2.79
CA GLY A 118 1.11 -8.48 2.17
C GLY A 118 1.06 -9.62 3.18
N THR A 119 0.82 -10.84 2.68
CA THR A 119 0.73 -12.05 3.50
C THR A 119 1.38 -13.27 2.82
N PRO A 120 1.99 -14.19 3.57
CA PRO A 120 2.48 -15.45 3.02
C PRO A 120 1.41 -16.55 2.99
N ALA A 121 0.19 -16.32 3.46
CA ALA A 121 -0.74 -17.40 3.83
C ALA A 121 -1.35 -18.20 2.66
N TYR A 122 -1.21 -17.74 1.42
CA TYR A 122 -1.84 -18.35 0.25
C TYR A 122 -0.84 -19.14 -0.58
N ILE A 123 -1.31 -20.04 -1.45
CA ILE A 123 -0.42 -20.77 -2.38
C ILE A 123 0.21 -19.82 -3.40
N GLN A 124 -0.56 -18.83 -3.85
CA GLN A 124 -0.07 -17.70 -4.66
C GLN A 124 0.17 -16.50 -3.74
N PHE A 125 0.31 -15.30 -4.30
CA PHE A 125 0.61 -14.09 -3.54
C PHE A 125 -0.46 -13.71 -2.51
N GLY A 126 -1.69 -14.19 -2.65
CA GLY A 126 -2.77 -13.83 -1.74
C GLY A 126 -3.14 -12.35 -1.83
N TYR A 127 -3.76 -11.84 -0.77
CA TYR A 127 -4.17 -10.45 -0.67
C TYR A 127 -3.00 -9.54 -0.23
N GLY A 128 -3.07 -8.29 -0.64
CA GLY A 128 -2.14 -7.24 -0.24
C GLY A 128 -2.63 -5.89 -0.72
N GLY A 129 -1.72 -4.94 -0.84
CA GLY A 129 -2.01 -3.64 -1.43
C GLY A 129 -1.04 -2.58 -0.96
N ALA A 130 -1.20 -1.38 -1.52
CA ALA A 130 -0.53 -0.19 -1.05
C ALA A 130 -1.48 1.00 -1.21
N GLY A 131 -1.31 2.01 -0.36
CA GLY A 131 -2.02 3.28 -0.45
C GLY A 131 -1.09 4.46 -0.18
N ALA A 132 -1.32 5.57 -0.87
CA ALA A 132 -0.71 6.86 -0.60
C ALA A 132 -1.81 7.90 -0.38
N GLN A 133 -1.68 8.69 0.68
CA GLN A 133 -2.66 9.71 1.03
C GLN A 133 -1.98 11.04 1.29
N ARG A 134 -2.57 12.10 0.75
CA ARG A 134 -2.33 13.48 1.14
C ARG A 134 -3.23 13.83 2.33
N LEU A 135 -2.63 14.27 3.42
CA LEU A 135 -3.33 14.57 4.68
C LEU A 135 -3.88 16.01 4.75
N GLY A 136 -4.30 16.54 3.59
CA GLY A 136 -4.80 17.91 3.42
C GLY A 136 -5.42 18.15 2.04
N GLY A 137 -5.78 19.41 1.78
CA GLY A 137 -6.32 19.81 0.47
C GLY A 137 -5.29 19.70 -0.66
N ALA A 138 -5.75 19.67 -1.90
CA ALA A 138 -4.87 19.71 -3.07
C ALA A 138 -3.97 20.97 -3.04
N PRO A 139 -2.65 20.83 -3.23
CA PRO A 139 -1.74 21.97 -3.24
C PRO A 139 -1.86 22.79 -4.52
N ASN A 140 -1.41 24.05 -4.47
CA ASN A 140 -1.27 24.89 -5.65
C ASN A 140 0.01 24.49 -6.41
N LEU A 141 -0.11 23.60 -7.39
CA LEU A 141 1.04 23.13 -8.15
C LEU A 141 1.69 24.24 -8.99
N PRO A 142 3.02 24.20 -9.21
CA PRO A 142 3.68 25.06 -10.17
C PRO A 142 3.08 24.86 -11.57
N ALA A 143 2.95 25.95 -12.33
CA ALA A 143 2.46 25.89 -13.71
C ALA A 143 3.56 25.54 -14.72
N THR A 144 4.83 25.64 -14.32
CA THR A 144 5.99 25.41 -15.18
C THR A 144 7.17 24.97 -14.34
N GLY A 145 8.15 24.31 -14.96
CA GLY A 145 9.47 24.05 -14.38
C GLY A 145 9.75 22.58 -14.15
N ILE A 146 11.03 22.26 -14.13
CA ILE A 146 11.55 20.91 -13.90
C ILE A 146 12.17 20.86 -12.52
N TYR A 147 11.74 19.87 -11.73
CA TYR A 147 12.16 19.69 -10.35
C TYR A 147 12.58 18.25 -10.10
N SER A 148 13.51 18.07 -9.17
CA SER A 148 13.92 16.76 -8.69
C SER A 148 13.34 16.54 -7.31
N TYR A 149 12.95 15.31 -7.01
CA TYR A 149 12.49 14.89 -5.69
C TYR A 149 13.30 13.69 -5.25
N SER A 150 13.65 13.63 -3.97
CA SER A 150 14.38 12.52 -3.39
C SER A 150 13.78 12.12 -2.06
N GLY A 151 13.84 10.85 -1.72
CA GLY A 151 13.39 10.39 -0.42
C GLY A 151 13.51 8.88 -0.26
N GLU A 152 12.66 8.33 0.58
CA GLU A 152 12.78 6.94 1.00
C GLU A 152 11.60 6.09 0.53
N TYR A 153 11.89 4.82 0.31
CA TYR A 153 10.96 3.79 -0.11
C TYR A 153 10.96 2.64 0.90
N ALA A 154 9.81 2.01 1.11
CA ALA A 154 9.75 0.68 1.70
C ALA A 154 8.63 -0.16 1.07
N GLY A 155 8.78 -1.49 1.17
CA GLY A 155 7.79 -2.43 0.66
C GLY A 155 7.79 -3.76 1.38
N VAL A 156 6.73 -4.52 1.14
CA VAL A 156 6.51 -5.89 1.62
C VAL A 156 6.61 -6.83 0.43
N ARG A 157 7.48 -7.84 0.53
CA ARG A 157 7.68 -8.88 -0.47
C ARG A 157 7.08 -10.19 -0.01
N THR A 158 6.13 -10.70 -0.79
CA THR A 158 5.66 -12.08 -0.68
C THR A 158 6.46 -12.97 -1.61
N ASN A 159 7.27 -13.86 -1.04
CA ASN A 159 8.17 -14.76 -1.77
C ASN A 159 7.56 -16.17 -1.80
N LEU A 160 7.20 -16.66 -2.98
CA LEU A 160 6.59 -17.96 -3.15
C LEU A 160 7.60 -19.10 -3.00
N ASN A 161 7.26 -20.12 -2.21
CA ASN A 161 8.05 -21.34 -1.99
C ASN A 161 9.52 -21.10 -1.56
N ALA A 162 9.78 -20.02 -0.83
CA ALA A 162 11.12 -19.63 -0.40
C ALA A 162 11.45 -20.04 1.06
N GLY A 163 10.47 -20.57 1.79
CA GLY A 163 10.67 -21.10 3.13
C GLY A 163 11.33 -22.49 3.16
N PRO A 164 11.87 -22.94 4.31
CA PRO A 164 12.58 -24.21 4.45
C PRO A 164 11.77 -25.46 4.05
N SER A 165 10.44 -25.40 4.10
CA SER A 165 9.52 -26.49 3.74
C SER A 165 8.78 -26.23 2.43
N GLY A 166 9.19 -25.21 1.67
CA GLY A 166 8.51 -24.77 0.44
C GLY A 166 7.28 -23.90 0.70
N GLU A 167 7.11 -23.37 1.91
CA GLU A 167 6.11 -22.35 2.22
C GLU A 167 6.51 -20.98 1.65
N ASN A 168 5.53 -20.08 1.57
CA ASN A 168 5.79 -18.69 1.24
C ASN A 168 6.35 -17.96 2.45
N VAL A 169 7.16 -16.93 2.22
CA VAL A 169 7.75 -16.10 3.28
C VAL A 169 7.63 -14.63 2.94
N ILE A 170 7.54 -13.80 3.99
CA ILE A 170 7.60 -12.35 3.87
C ILE A 170 9.03 -11.87 4.09
N THR A 171 9.44 -10.92 3.26
CA THR A 171 10.58 -10.05 3.52
C THR A 171 10.16 -8.60 3.36
N TYR A 172 10.85 -7.69 4.03
CA TYR A 172 10.70 -6.27 3.77
C TYR A 172 11.82 -5.77 2.88
N VAL A 173 11.54 -4.68 2.18
CA VAL A 173 12.52 -3.91 1.42
C VAL A 173 12.49 -2.47 1.92
N THR A 174 13.66 -1.87 2.11
CA THR A 174 13.81 -0.41 2.15
C THR A 174 14.62 0.03 0.94
N GLY A 175 14.57 1.31 0.59
CA GLY A 175 15.39 1.89 -0.49
C GLY A 175 15.26 3.40 -0.55
N GLU A 176 15.83 3.97 -1.61
CA GLU A 176 15.80 5.39 -1.92
C GLU A 176 15.01 5.61 -3.21
N VAL A 177 14.20 6.66 -3.25
CA VAL A 177 13.48 7.07 -4.47
C VAL A 177 14.06 8.38 -4.98
N GLU A 178 14.23 8.46 -6.30
CA GLU A 178 14.56 9.69 -7.02
C GLU A 178 13.55 9.89 -8.14
N LEU A 179 12.95 11.07 -8.22
CA LEU A 179 11.97 11.43 -9.23
C LEU A 179 12.38 12.72 -9.93
N ALA A 180 12.01 12.83 -11.20
CA ALA A 180 11.99 14.08 -11.94
C ALA A 180 10.54 14.41 -12.27
N VAL A 181 10.18 15.68 -12.06
CA VAL A 181 8.87 16.24 -12.39
C VAL A 181 9.07 17.37 -13.37
N ASP A 182 8.34 17.34 -14.48
CA ASP A 182 8.21 18.44 -15.42
C ASP A 182 6.76 18.93 -15.41
N PHE A 183 6.52 20.12 -14.87
CA PHE A 183 5.18 20.70 -14.83
C PHE A 183 4.75 21.36 -16.16
N ASP A 184 5.64 21.47 -17.15
CA ASP A 184 5.42 22.16 -18.43
C ASP A 184 5.44 21.19 -19.65
N ASP A 185 5.65 19.89 -19.41
CA ASP A 185 5.71 18.89 -20.49
C ASP A 185 4.34 18.29 -20.78
N PHE A 186 3.91 18.41 -22.05
CA PHE A 186 2.56 18.28 -22.62
C PHE A 186 1.72 19.57 -22.56
N ASP A 187 1.10 19.92 -23.69
CA ASP A 187 0.35 21.19 -23.89
C ASP A 187 -0.71 21.49 -22.80
N ASP A 188 -1.17 20.48 -22.02
CA ASP A 188 -2.16 20.61 -20.94
C ASP A 188 -1.94 19.65 -19.72
N THR A 189 -0.82 18.91 -19.64
CA THR A 189 -0.52 17.97 -18.53
C THR A 189 0.93 18.14 -18.07
N GLY A 190 1.32 17.58 -16.92
CA GLY A 190 2.72 17.50 -16.50
C GLY A 190 3.20 16.05 -16.48
N THR A 191 4.51 15.83 -16.42
CA THR A 191 5.14 14.50 -16.45
C THR A 191 5.92 14.24 -15.16
N VAL A 192 5.89 13.00 -14.68
CA VAL A 192 6.71 12.55 -13.55
C VAL A 192 7.18 11.11 -13.76
N GLY A 193 8.44 10.84 -13.45
CA GLY A 193 9.04 9.51 -13.54
C GLY A 193 10.30 9.42 -12.69
N GLY A 194 10.88 8.22 -12.57
CA GLY A 194 12.08 8.05 -11.76
C GLY A 194 12.44 6.60 -11.43
N PHE A 195 13.12 6.41 -10.30
CA PHE A 195 13.68 5.10 -9.92
C PHE A 195 13.69 4.90 -8.40
N VAL A 196 13.55 3.64 -7.99
CA VAL A 196 13.85 3.17 -6.63
C VAL A 196 15.16 2.39 -6.64
N THR A 197 16.13 2.82 -5.85
CA THR A 197 17.50 2.28 -5.81
C THR A 197 17.95 1.96 -4.38
N ASN A 198 19.21 1.51 -4.23
CA ASN A 198 19.85 1.24 -2.93
C ASN A 198 19.02 0.34 -2.00
N ARG A 199 18.40 -0.69 -2.59
CA ARG A 199 17.38 -1.48 -1.90
C ARG A 199 18.01 -2.49 -0.94
N ALA A 200 17.60 -2.45 0.34
CA ALA A 200 18.03 -3.38 1.39
C ALA A 200 16.90 -4.34 1.78
N LEU A 201 17.24 -5.59 2.08
CA LEU A 201 16.31 -6.64 2.48
C LEU A 201 16.34 -6.89 3.98
N TYR A 202 15.15 -7.16 4.51
CA TYR A 202 14.94 -7.54 5.89
C TYR A 202 14.04 -8.78 5.98
N ASN A 203 14.20 -9.59 7.02
CA ASN A 203 13.27 -10.67 7.31
C ASN A 203 11.95 -10.15 7.91
N ASP A 204 11.00 -11.04 8.14
CA ASP A 204 9.69 -10.78 8.76
C ASP A 204 9.76 -10.16 10.18
N ALA A 205 10.89 -10.31 10.89
CA ALA A 205 11.17 -9.64 12.16
C ALA A 205 11.86 -8.26 12.02
N GLY A 206 11.99 -7.75 10.78
CA GLY A 206 12.62 -6.48 10.47
C GLY A 206 14.15 -6.47 10.64
N GLN A 207 14.81 -7.62 10.66
CA GLN A 207 16.28 -7.72 10.76
C GLN A 207 16.92 -7.73 9.37
N PRO A 208 18.06 -7.05 9.16
CA PRO A 208 18.72 -7.00 7.86
C PRO A 208 19.23 -8.38 7.44
N ILE A 209 18.95 -8.77 6.20
CA ILE A 209 19.40 -10.05 5.61
C ILE A 209 20.21 -9.88 4.32
N GLY A 210 20.38 -8.65 3.83
CA GLY A 210 21.24 -8.34 2.69
C GLY A 210 20.79 -7.13 1.90
N ALA A 211 21.35 -6.96 0.71
CA ALA A 211 20.93 -5.97 -0.27
C ALA A 211 20.32 -6.66 -1.50
N LEU A 212 19.48 -5.94 -2.22
CA LEU A 212 18.99 -6.34 -3.54
C LEU A 212 19.86 -5.73 -4.62
N ASP A 213 20.19 -6.54 -5.61
CA ASP A 213 20.72 -6.04 -6.86
C ASP A 213 19.63 -5.32 -7.66
N GLY A 214 20.04 -4.37 -8.49
CA GLY A 214 19.15 -3.69 -9.42
C GLY A 214 18.31 -2.58 -8.80
N PHE A 215 17.28 -2.17 -9.53
CA PHE A 215 16.42 -1.03 -9.21
C PHE A 215 14.99 -1.26 -9.70
N ILE A 216 14.03 -0.45 -9.25
CA ILE A 216 12.70 -0.37 -9.86
C ILE A 216 12.67 0.90 -10.71
N SER A 217 12.38 0.74 -12.00
CA SER A 217 12.08 1.85 -12.90
C SER A 217 10.63 2.25 -12.72
N LEU A 218 10.39 3.54 -12.56
CA LEU A 218 9.07 4.18 -12.56
C LEU A 218 8.95 4.92 -13.88
N GLN A 219 8.27 4.31 -14.86
CA GLN A 219 8.09 4.92 -16.17
C GLN A 219 7.25 6.19 -16.04
N ASP A 220 7.57 7.18 -16.87
CA ASP A 220 6.88 8.46 -16.92
C ASP A 220 5.36 8.31 -16.94
N SER A 221 4.69 9.07 -16.08
CA SER A 221 3.25 9.18 -15.96
C SER A 221 2.82 10.63 -15.94
N THR A 222 1.51 10.87 -16.09
CA THR A 222 0.92 12.20 -16.18
C THR A 222 0.43 12.71 -14.84
N ILE A 223 0.53 14.02 -14.62
CA ILE A 223 -0.02 14.71 -13.46
C ILE A 223 -1.44 15.21 -13.76
N ASP A 224 -2.40 14.86 -12.90
CA ASP A 224 -3.71 15.49 -12.85
C ASP A 224 -3.65 16.72 -11.93
N PHE A 225 -3.59 17.90 -12.54
CA PHE A 225 -3.56 19.18 -11.81
C PHE A 225 -4.86 19.49 -11.05
N THR A 226 -5.98 18.84 -11.38
CA THR A 226 -7.26 19.05 -10.69
C THR A 226 -7.25 18.42 -9.30
N ASN A 227 -6.77 17.18 -9.23
CA ASN A 227 -6.73 16.41 -7.98
C ASN A 227 -5.34 16.38 -7.33
N ALA A 228 -4.33 16.90 -8.02
CA ALA A 228 -2.92 16.79 -7.66
C ALA A 228 -2.53 15.33 -7.41
N THR A 229 -2.89 14.46 -8.36
CA THR A 229 -2.57 13.04 -8.37
C THR A 229 -1.70 12.71 -9.59
N ILE A 230 -1.03 11.56 -9.52
CA ILE A 230 -0.21 11.01 -10.59
C ILE A 230 -0.97 9.82 -11.14
N GLY A 231 -1.21 9.79 -12.44
CA GLY A 231 -1.87 8.68 -13.11
C GLY A 231 -1.06 7.39 -13.00
N THR A 232 -1.68 6.27 -13.36
CA THR A 232 -1.01 4.96 -13.37
C THR A 232 0.12 4.95 -14.41
N GLY A 233 1.35 4.74 -13.93
CA GLY A 233 2.52 4.46 -14.74
C GLY A 233 2.97 3.01 -14.62
N ASP A 234 3.84 2.56 -15.51
CA ASP A 234 4.43 1.22 -15.44
C ASP A 234 5.62 1.19 -14.46
N ALA A 235 5.66 0.17 -13.60
CA ALA A 235 6.76 -0.11 -12.70
C ALA A 235 7.49 -1.38 -13.15
N SER A 236 8.83 -1.34 -13.24
CA SER A 236 9.64 -2.47 -13.70
C SER A 236 10.85 -2.69 -12.82
N GLU A 237 10.94 -3.87 -12.20
CA GLU A 237 12.16 -4.26 -11.50
C GLU A 237 13.20 -4.79 -12.49
N VAL A 238 14.36 -4.14 -12.52
CA VAL A 238 15.46 -4.44 -13.44
C VAL A 238 16.65 -4.97 -12.68
N VAL A 239 17.10 -6.18 -13.03
CA VAL A 239 18.30 -6.81 -12.46
C VAL A 239 19.21 -7.26 -13.60
N GLY A 240 20.49 -6.86 -13.55
CA GLY A 240 21.45 -7.19 -14.61
C GLY A 240 21.06 -6.67 -16.00
N GLY A 241 20.27 -5.59 -16.06
CA GLY A 241 19.76 -5.02 -17.32
C GLY A 241 18.59 -5.79 -17.94
N GLN A 242 17.94 -6.68 -17.19
CA GLN A 242 16.73 -7.40 -17.63
C GLN A 242 15.56 -7.06 -16.70
N VAL A 243 14.39 -6.81 -17.28
CA VAL A 243 13.14 -6.70 -16.51
C VAL A 243 12.79 -8.08 -15.98
N ILE A 244 12.78 -8.23 -14.67
CA ILE A 244 12.45 -9.50 -14.01
C ILE A 244 11.04 -9.50 -13.42
N ARG A 245 10.49 -8.33 -13.09
CA ARG A 245 9.13 -8.14 -12.55
C ARG A 245 8.54 -6.85 -13.09
N SER A 246 7.23 -6.82 -13.22
CA SER A 246 6.49 -5.68 -13.74
C SER A 246 5.21 -5.46 -12.93
N GLY A 247 4.72 -4.24 -12.94
CA GLY A 247 3.46 -3.84 -12.34
C GLY A 247 3.24 -2.36 -12.60
N ASN A 248 2.59 -1.68 -11.67
CA ASN A 248 2.24 -0.28 -11.83
C ASN A 248 2.66 0.56 -10.63
N TRP A 249 2.75 1.87 -10.83
CA TRP A 249 2.94 2.86 -9.79
C TRP A 249 2.01 4.06 -9.99
N GLU A 250 1.65 4.69 -8.88
CA GLU A 250 0.75 5.85 -8.79
C GLU A 250 1.20 6.75 -7.63
N GLY A 251 0.61 7.94 -7.51
CA GLY A 251 0.91 8.80 -6.37
C GLY A 251 0.06 10.05 -6.26
N VAL A 252 0.39 10.84 -5.24
CA VAL A 252 -0.25 12.12 -4.94
C VAL A 252 0.81 13.16 -4.63
N LEU A 253 0.58 14.39 -5.11
CA LEU A 253 1.41 15.54 -4.74
C LEU A 253 0.83 16.18 -3.49
N ALA A 254 1.68 16.48 -2.53
CA ALA A 254 1.36 17.02 -1.22
C ALA A 254 2.31 18.19 -0.86
N GLY A 255 2.08 18.78 0.32
CA GLY A 255 2.89 19.88 0.83
C GLY A 255 2.70 21.21 0.07
N PRO A 256 3.27 22.31 0.59
CA PRO A 256 3.19 23.61 -0.06
C PRO A 256 3.75 23.57 -1.49
N ASN A 257 2.96 24.01 -2.45
CA ASN A 257 3.32 24.01 -3.87
C ASN A 257 3.73 22.64 -4.44
N GLY A 258 3.24 21.54 -3.89
CA GLY A 258 3.61 20.21 -4.36
C GLY A 258 5.05 19.83 -4.02
N SER A 259 5.60 20.34 -2.92
CA SER A 259 6.98 20.06 -2.47
C SER A 259 7.22 18.62 -2.02
N GLU A 260 6.17 17.80 -1.93
CA GLU A 260 6.24 16.41 -1.49
C GLU A 260 5.43 15.51 -2.43
N ILE A 261 5.90 14.29 -2.66
CA ILE A 261 5.21 13.25 -3.41
C ILE A 261 5.12 12.01 -2.53
N ALA A 262 3.91 11.52 -2.31
CA ALA A 262 3.68 10.18 -1.77
C ALA A 262 3.24 9.27 -2.91
N GLY A 263 3.93 8.16 -3.10
CA GLY A 263 3.62 7.21 -4.16
C GLY A 263 3.58 5.78 -3.70
N ILE A 264 2.95 4.94 -4.51
CA ILE A 264 2.77 3.52 -4.31
C ILE A 264 3.12 2.76 -5.57
N LEU A 265 3.57 1.52 -5.40
CA LEU A 265 3.81 0.62 -6.51
C LEU A 265 3.56 -0.83 -6.13
N PHE A 266 3.37 -1.66 -7.15
CA PHE A 266 3.68 -3.06 -7.04
C PHE A 266 4.53 -3.53 -8.23
N VAL A 267 5.34 -4.56 -7.99
CA VAL A 267 5.98 -5.34 -9.04
C VAL A 267 5.81 -6.82 -8.75
N GLU A 268 5.43 -7.56 -9.78
CA GLU A 268 5.15 -8.99 -9.68
C GLU A 268 5.91 -9.76 -10.76
N GLY A 269 6.50 -10.89 -10.39
CA GLY A 269 7.05 -11.85 -11.34
C GLY A 269 6.10 -13.04 -11.54
N SER A 270 6.23 -13.72 -12.68
CA SER A 270 5.31 -14.82 -13.03
C SER A 270 5.32 -15.96 -12.01
N PRO A 271 4.17 -16.45 -11.54
CA PRO A 271 4.10 -17.64 -10.70
C PRO A 271 4.72 -18.87 -11.38
N GLY A 272 5.49 -19.68 -10.63
CA GLY A 272 6.00 -20.98 -11.09
C GLY A 272 7.40 -20.99 -11.70
N ASN A 273 8.14 -19.89 -11.64
CA ASN A 273 9.58 -19.87 -11.86
C ASN A 273 10.30 -19.80 -10.51
N ASN A 274 11.37 -20.57 -10.37
CA ASN A 274 12.00 -20.82 -9.07
C ASN A 274 12.71 -19.58 -8.49
N ASN A 275 12.77 -18.46 -9.25
CA ASN A 275 13.45 -17.21 -8.89
C ASN A 275 12.60 -15.94 -9.10
N ASN A 276 11.33 -16.05 -9.52
CA ASN A 276 10.51 -14.87 -9.87
C ASN A 276 9.08 -14.90 -9.27
N GLY A 277 8.75 -15.88 -8.43
CA GLY A 277 7.54 -15.86 -7.61
C GLY A 277 7.66 -14.84 -6.47
N ILE A 278 7.79 -13.56 -6.79
CA ILE A 278 7.76 -12.46 -5.81
C ILE A 278 6.73 -11.44 -6.27
N ARG A 279 5.90 -11.01 -5.33
CA ARG A 279 5.14 -9.75 -5.41
C ARG A 279 5.71 -8.83 -4.36
N GLU A 280 6.12 -7.65 -4.78
CA GLU A 280 6.43 -6.54 -3.91
C GLU A 280 5.32 -5.51 -4.02
N THR A 281 4.75 -5.11 -2.89
CA THR A 281 3.89 -3.92 -2.76
C THR A 281 4.64 -2.92 -1.90
N GLY A 282 4.74 -1.68 -2.33
CA GLY A 282 5.51 -0.68 -1.60
C GLY A 282 5.00 0.73 -1.78
N GLY A 283 5.59 1.64 -1.01
CA GLY A 283 5.32 3.06 -1.09
C GLY A 283 6.56 3.87 -0.79
N PHE A 284 6.55 5.13 -1.21
CA PHE A 284 7.63 6.08 -1.00
C PHE A 284 7.08 7.46 -0.65
N ILE A 285 7.92 8.24 0.04
CA ILE A 285 7.74 9.68 0.21
C ILE A 285 9.01 10.35 -0.29
N ALA A 286 8.87 11.32 -1.19
CA ALA A 286 9.95 12.08 -1.79
C ALA A 286 9.69 13.58 -1.62
N GLU A 287 10.74 14.33 -1.27
CA GLU A 287 10.70 15.78 -1.10
C GLU A 287 11.62 16.46 -2.13
N GLN A 288 11.25 17.68 -2.50
CA GLN A 288 11.93 18.50 -3.51
C GLN A 288 13.31 19.02 -3.05
#